data_AF-A0A8T3PTE7-F1
#
_entry.id   AF-A0A8T3PTE7-F1
#
_cell.length_a   1.000
_cell.length_b   1.000
_cell.length_c   1.000
_cell.angle_alpha   90.00
_cell.angle_beta   90.00
_cell.angle_gamma   90.00
#
_symmetry.space_group_name_H-M   'P 1'
#
loop_
_entity.id
_entity.type
_entity.pdbx_description
1 polymer ?
#
loop_
_entity_poly.entity_id
_entity_poly.type
_entity_poly.pdbx_seq_one_letter_code
_entity_poly.pdbx_strand_id
1 'polypeptide(L)' 'MKQLKHLLIVVVVPALILTVFAVSSVMASGPMGKSTICHSAGAKYVEISVNDHALPAHMNHGDVMTDEYGDCP' A
#
# COMPACT_ATOMS: atom_id res chain seq x y z
N MET A 1 -33.00 -33.20 5.67
CA MET A 1 -32.26 -32.48 4.61
C MET A 1 -32.77 -31.06 4.32
N LYS A 2 -34.07 -30.76 4.43
CA LYS A 2 -34.62 -29.42 4.13
C LYS A 2 -34.12 -28.34 5.09
N GLN A 3 -34.10 -28.64 6.39
CA GLN A 3 -33.61 -27.72 7.43
C GLN A 3 -32.10 -27.47 7.35
N LEU A 4 -31.31 -28.50 7.00
CA LEU A 4 -29.86 -28.34 6.77
C LEU A 4 -29.58 -27.46 5.56
N LYS A 5 -30.30 -27.65 4.44
CA LYS A 5 -30.20 -26.79 3.27
C LYS A 5 -30.64 -25.35 3.56
N HIS A 6 -31.68 -25.18 4.38
CA HIS A 6 -32.18 -23.86 4.75
C HIS A 6 -31.18 -23.11 5.63
N LEU A 7 -30.58 -23.79 6.62
CA LEU A 7 -29.50 -23.23 7.44
C LEU A 7 -28.28 -22.85 6.59
N LEU A 8 -27.91 -23.69 5.63
CA LEU A 8 -26.79 -23.44 4.72
C LEU A 8 -27.02 -22.18 3.87
N ILE A 9 -28.23 -22.00 3.33
CA ILE A 9 -28.57 -20.86 2.46
C ILE A 9 -28.79 -19.57 3.25
N VAL A 10 -29.42 -19.64 4.43
CA VAL A 10 -29.83 -18.44 5.19
C VAL A 10 -28.72 -17.92 6.10
N VAL A 11 -27.84 -18.79 6.59
CA VAL A 11 -26.80 -18.40 7.55
C VAL A 11 -25.41 -18.49 6.95
N VAL A 12 -25.06 -19.61 6.32
CA VAL A 12 -23.69 -19.85 5.87
C VAL A 12 -23.36 -19.01 4.63
N VAL A 13 -24.23 -18.97 3.62
CA VAL A 13 -23.98 -18.20 2.39
C VAL A 13 -23.84 -16.70 2.64
N PRO A 14 -24.74 -16.01 3.38
CA PRO A 14 -24.61 -14.58 3.64
C PRO A 14 -23.40 -14.25 4.51
N ALA A 15 -23.10 -15.08 5.51
CA ALA A 15 -21.88 -14.93 6.32
C ALA A 15 -20.63 -15.04 5.45
N LEU A 16 -20.60 -15.99 4.52
CA LEU A 16 -19.46 -16.18 3.62
C LEU A 16 -19.31 -14.99 2.66
N ILE A 17 -20.40 -14.48 2.08
CA ILE A 17 -20.39 -13.27 1.24
C ILE A 17 -19.87 -12.06 2.03
N LEU A 18 -20.35 -11.85 3.27
CA LEU A 18 -19.88 -10.78 4.15
C LEU A 18 -18.39 -10.90 4.45
N THR A 19 -17.89 -12.11 4.73
CA THR A 19 -16.46 -12.32 4.97
C THR A 19 -15.61 -12.02 3.73
N VAL A 20 -16.06 -12.43 2.53
CA VAL A 20 -15.36 -12.15 1.27
C VAL A 20 -15.29 -10.64 1.02
N PHE A 21 -16.39 -9.92 1.23
CA PHE A 21 -16.41 -8.46 1.03
C PHE A 21 -15.49 -7.72 2.02
N ALA A 22 -15.45 -8.17 3.28
CA ALA A 22 -14.59 -7.58 4.31
C ALA A 22 -13.09 -7.80 4.06
N VAL A 23 -12.68 -8.94 3.47
CA VAL A 23 -11.26 -9.18 3.16
C VAL A 23 -10.79 -8.41 1.91
N SER A 24 -11.68 -8.16 0.95
CA SER A 24 -11.33 -7.41 -0.28
C SER A 24 -10.97 -5.95 -0.01
N SER A 25 -11.60 -5.30 0.98
CA SER A 25 -11.31 -3.89 1.32
C SER A 25 -9.92 -3.69 1.92
N VAL A 26 -9.39 -4.69 2.63
CA VAL A 26 -8.04 -4.65 3.22
C VAL A 26 -6.96 -4.83 2.15
N MET A 27 -7.22 -5.65 1.12
CA MET A 27 -6.28 -5.86 0.02
C MET A 27 -6.22 -4.69 -0.97
N ALA A 28 -7.29 -3.90 -1.07
CA ALA A 28 -7.33 -2.69 -1.90
C ALA A 28 -6.34 -1.61 -1.42
N SER A 29 -5.97 -1.64 -0.13
CA SER A 29 -4.93 -0.80 0.46
C SER A 29 -3.63 -1.57 0.73
N GLY A 30 -3.28 -2.52 -0.13
CA GLY A 30 -2.08 -3.35 -0.01
C GLY A 30 -0.82 -2.52 0.33
N PRO A 31 0.23 -3.14 0.89
CA PRO A 31 1.42 -2.41 1.31
C PRO A 31 1.95 -1.59 0.14
N MET A 32 1.81 -0.27 0.24
CA MET A 32 2.42 0.63 -0.72
C MET A 32 3.93 0.52 -0.54
N GLY A 33 4.62 0.21 -1.63
CA GLY A 33 6.07 0.21 -1.64
C GLY A 33 6.61 1.56 -1.18
N LYS A 34 7.86 1.52 -0.73
CA LYS A 34 8.60 2.72 -0.35
C LYS A 34 9.89 2.78 -1.14
N SER A 35 10.24 3.98 -1.54
CA SER A 35 11.48 4.30 -2.24
C SER A 35 12.33 5.17 -1.32
N THR A 36 13.60 4.80 -1.17
CA THR A 36 14.60 5.65 -0.51
C THR A 36 15.13 6.64 -1.53
N ILE A 37 15.11 7.92 -1.17
CA ILE A 37 15.51 9.05 -2.01
C ILE A 37 16.35 10.03 -1.21
N CYS A 38 17.06 10.88 -1.93
CA CYS A 38 17.75 12.03 -1.39
C CYS A 38 16.85 13.26 -1.52
N HIS A 39 16.33 13.72 -0.38
CA HIS A 39 15.43 14.86 -0.30
C HIS A 39 16.19 16.18 -0.21
N SER A 40 15.80 17.16 -1.05
CA SER A 40 16.40 18.49 -1.04
C SER A 40 15.93 19.30 0.18
N ALA A 41 16.77 19.34 1.21
CA ALA A 41 16.55 20.08 2.44
C ALA A 41 17.31 21.43 2.43
N GLY A 42 17.06 22.24 1.40
CA GLY A 42 17.73 23.52 1.19
C GLY A 42 19.10 23.36 0.57
N ALA A 43 20.18 23.56 1.34
CA ALA A 43 21.56 23.51 0.83
C ALA A 43 22.18 22.09 0.89
N LYS A 44 21.42 21.08 1.31
CA LYS A 44 21.90 19.71 1.51
C LYS A 44 20.84 18.70 1.09
N TYR A 45 21.28 17.49 0.75
CA TYR A 45 20.42 16.33 0.60
C TYR A 45 20.37 15.52 1.89
N VAL A 46 19.20 14.98 2.21
CA VAL A 46 19.00 14.05 3.33
C VAL A 46 18.29 12.79 2.85
N GLU A 47 18.73 11.64 3.31
CA GLU A 47 18.10 10.37 2.95
C GLU A 47 16.76 10.22 3.68
N ILE A 48 15.70 9.93 2.92
CA ILE A 48 14.37 9.61 3.46
C ILE A 48 13.76 8.45 2.68
N SER A 49 12.88 7.68 3.33
CA SER A 49 12.03 6.70 2.64
C SER A 49 10.61 7.22 2.50
N VAL A 50 10.17 7.42 1.25
CA VAL A 50 8.85 7.93 0.92
C VAL A 50 7.96 6.83 0.40
N ASN A 51 6.65 7.06 0.46
CA ASN A 51 5.70 6.18 -0.23
C ASN A 51 5.87 6.33 -1.75
N ASP A 52 5.83 5.21 -2.49
CA ASP A 52 5.97 5.23 -3.95
C ASP A 52 4.91 6.09 -4.66
N HIS A 53 3.72 6.24 -4.07
CA HIS A 53 2.69 7.16 -4.56
C HIS A 53 3.13 8.63 -4.51
N ALA A 54 3.96 9.00 -3.55
CA ALA A 54 4.49 10.36 -3.41
C ALA A 54 5.76 10.58 -4.24
N LEU A 55 6.43 9.52 -4.68
CA LEU A 55 7.69 9.59 -5.41
C LEU A 55 7.67 10.55 -6.62
N PRO A 56 6.63 10.56 -7.48
CA PRO A 56 6.58 11.51 -8.60
C PRO A 56 6.58 12.97 -8.15
N ALA A 57 5.88 13.28 -7.04
CA ALA A 57 5.85 14.64 -6.50
C ALA A 57 7.21 15.05 -5.91
N HIS A 58 7.87 14.13 -5.20
CA HIS A 58 9.23 14.34 -4.68
C HIS A 58 10.23 14.64 -5.81
N MET A 59 10.23 13.83 -6.88
CA MET A 59 11.08 14.06 -8.05
C MET A 59 10.79 15.41 -8.73
N ASN A 60 9.52 15.81 -8.80
CA ASN A 60 9.12 17.11 -9.35
C ASN A 60 9.53 18.31 -8.46
N HIS A 61 9.80 18.08 -7.18
CA HIS A 61 10.26 19.09 -6.24
C HIS A 61 11.80 19.12 -6.06
N GLY A 62 12.54 18.37 -6.87
CA GLY A 62 14.01 18.42 -6.90
C GLY A 62 14.72 17.39 -6.02
N ASP A 63 13.97 16.41 -5.51
CA ASP A 63 14.58 15.23 -4.90
C ASP A 63 15.20 14.34 -5.98
N VAL A 64 16.19 13.54 -5.58
CA VAL A 64 16.93 12.64 -6.49
C VAL A 64 17.01 11.24 -5.91
N MET A 65 17.28 10.26 -6.76
CA MET A 65 17.59 8.90 -6.30
C MET A 65 18.98 8.86 -5.64
N THR A 66 19.19 7.91 -4.74
CA THR A 66 20.53 7.56 -4.28
C THR A 66 21.40 7.11 -5.45
N ASP A 67 22.72 7.21 -5.32
CA ASP A 67 23.63 6.67 -6.31
C ASP A 67 23.70 5.12 -6.27
N GLU A 68 24.63 4.53 -7.03
CA GLU A 68 24.83 3.07 -7.06
C GLU A 68 25.30 2.50 -5.71
N TYR A 69 25.90 3.32 -4.86
CA TYR A 69 26.38 2.95 -3.53
C TYR A 69 25.35 3.20 -2.43
N GLY A 70 24.23 3.85 -2.77
CA GLY A 70 23.18 4.22 -1.83
C GLY A 70 23.39 5.58 -1.17
N ASP A 71 24.36 6.37 -1.62
CA ASP A 71 24.72 7.64 -1.01
C ASP A 71 23.95 8.82 -1.64
N CYS A 72 23.79 9.89 -0.83
CA CYS A 72 23.26 11.16 -1.30
C CYS A 72 24.37 12.12 -1.76
N PRO A 73 24.07 13.00 -2.74
CA PRO A 73 25.00 14.03 -3.21
C PRO A 73 25.47 15.01 -2.12
#